data_AF-A0A2K2DNQ2-F1
#
_entry.id   AF-A0A2K2DNQ2-F1
#
_cell.length_a   1.000
_cell.length_b   1.000
_cell.length_c   1.000
_cell.angle_alpha   90.00
_cell.angle_beta   90.00
_cell.angle_gamma   90.00
#
_symmetry.space_group_name_H-M   'P 1'
#
loop_
_entity.id
_entity.type
_entity.pdbx_description
1 polymer ?
#
loop_
_entity_poly.entity_id
_entity_poly.type
_entity_poly.pdbx_seq_one_letter_code
_entity_poly.pdbx_strand_id
1 'polypeptide(L)'
;MLARPTSIRSLAFHRRLPLPHPPALLRRPQGPPPCPTPTRSLMVFSAEIAVEEAEEEALSTGAGDGGEVSTEEWQRWGTSSPLPNVVSAVVRELLRMESLAGEKMRFGGVGSKLKGDFKDVEDKKHRAVYETLPDSDQKLQYYSARQIGCRLLGSRGYLCQKCWLPMEDCMCSKLAPCNLWRGIKFWLYMHPKDFLRQNNTGKLLWQVFGIQAAPLCLFGIQEQEDIMWDAFQRSGKGKVSFLYPNKSTTPKSVQDLKFDDLTLNAECQEMEAQGEPLNLVLLDGTWSNSAALYRRLKD
;
A
#
# COMPACT_ATOMS: atom_id res chain seq x y z
N MET A 1 -19.88 -49.00 -4.01
CA MET A 1 -18.52 -48.57 -4.41
C MET A 1 -18.64 -47.19 -5.03
N LEU A 2 -18.23 -46.13 -4.31
CA LEU A 2 -18.21 -44.76 -4.81
C LEU A 2 -16.84 -44.15 -4.48
N ALA A 3 -16.17 -43.66 -5.52
CA ALA A 3 -14.80 -43.17 -5.48
C ALA A 3 -14.73 -41.74 -4.90
N ARG A 4 -13.73 -41.51 -4.05
CA ARG A 4 -13.37 -40.20 -3.46
C ARG A 4 -12.67 -39.31 -4.50
N PRO A 5 -12.88 -37.98 -4.48
CA PRO A 5 -11.96 -37.05 -5.11
C PRO A 5 -10.76 -36.77 -4.20
N THR A 6 -9.60 -36.80 -4.82
CA THR A 6 -8.25 -36.67 -4.26
C THR A 6 -7.86 -35.24 -3.88
N SER A 7 -7.17 -35.16 -2.74
CA SER A 7 -6.48 -34.01 -2.15
C SER A 7 -5.57 -33.26 -3.14
N ILE A 8 -5.71 -31.91 -3.18
CA ILE A 8 -4.81 -31.02 -3.91
C ILE A 8 -3.68 -30.54 -2.98
N ARG A 9 -2.48 -30.66 -3.52
CA ARG A 9 -1.16 -30.59 -2.90
C ARG A 9 -0.83 -29.29 -2.17
N SER A 10 -0.17 -29.47 -1.02
CA SER A 10 0.63 -28.48 -0.30
C SER A 10 1.68 -27.81 -1.19
N LEU A 11 1.71 -26.47 -1.23
CA LEU A 11 2.81 -25.71 -1.81
C LEU A 11 3.94 -25.57 -0.79
N ALA A 12 4.89 -26.51 -0.83
CA ALA A 12 6.17 -26.40 -0.14
C ALA A 12 7.12 -25.49 -0.94
N PHE A 13 7.55 -24.36 -0.37
CA PHE A 13 8.62 -23.54 -0.92
C PHE A 13 9.99 -24.12 -0.55
N HIS A 14 10.49 -25.04 -1.36
CA HIS A 14 11.91 -25.38 -1.38
C HIS A 14 12.45 -25.30 -2.82
N ARG A 15 13.24 -24.28 -3.10
CA ARG A 15 14.29 -24.34 -4.12
C ARG A 15 15.54 -23.63 -3.61
N ARG A 16 16.56 -24.43 -3.28
CA ARG A 16 17.96 -24.01 -3.37
C ARG A 16 18.31 -23.93 -4.84
N LEU A 17 19.00 -22.86 -5.26
CA LEU A 17 19.66 -22.78 -6.57
C LEU A 17 21.11 -22.30 -6.36
N PRO A 18 22.03 -22.66 -7.28
CA PRO A 18 23.47 -22.69 -7.04
C PRO A 18 24.13 -21.29 -7.09
N LEU A 19 25.27 -21.17 -6.40
CA LEU A 19 26.17 -20.02 -6.44
C LEU A 19 26.75 -19.82 -7.85
N PRO A 20 26.84 -18.58 -8.38
CA PRO A 20 27.72 -18.27 -9.50
C PRO A 20 29.11 -17.80 -9.02
N HIS A 21 30.14 -18.27 -9.73
CA HIS A 21 31.54 -17.84 -9.66
C HIS A 21 31.73 -16.39 -10.18
N PRO A 22 32.86 -15.71 -9.85
CA PRO A 22 33.00 -14.25 -9.96
C PRO A 22 33.18 -13.75 -11.41
N PRO A 23 32.78 -12.51 -11.74
CA PRO A 23 32.91 -11.98 -13.09
C PRO A 23 34.33 -11.47 -13.39
N ALA A 24 34.79 -11.78 -14.60
CA ALA A 24 35.98 -11.21 -15.23
C ALA A 24 35.77 -9.72 -15.58
N LEU A 25 36.87 -8.96 -15.46
CA LEU A 25 36.95 -7.53 -15.76
C LEU A 25 36.67 -7.23 -17.24
N LEU A 26 35.63 -6.46 -17.53
CA LEU A 26 35.38 -5.87 -18.86
C LEU A 26 35.29 -4.34 -18.76
N ARG A 27 36.02 -3.68 -19.66
CA ARG A 27 36.23 -2.23 -19.80
C ARG A 27 34.92 -1.43 -19.96
N ARG A 28 34.89 -0.24 -19.35
CA ARG A 28 33.88 0.82 -19.54
C ARG A 28 33.84 1.33 -20.98
N PRO A 29 32.65 1.45 -21.61
CA PRO A 29 32.42 2.36 -22.74
C PRO A 29 32.27 3.81 -22.25
N GLN A 30 32.83 4.76 -23.00
CA GLN A 30 32.73 6.20 -22.76
C GLN A 30 31.29 6.70 -22.99
N GLY A 31 30.80 7.59 -22.12
CA GLY A 31 29.47 8.20 -22.21
C GLY A 31 29.39 9.32 -23.27
N PRO A 32 28.18 9.65 -23.75
CA PRO A 32 27.94 10.74 -24.70
C PRO A 32 28.03 12.14 -24.03
N PRO A 33 28.26 13.22 -24.81
CA PRO A 33 28.48 14.58 -24.29
C PRO A 33 27.20 15.22 -23.72
N PRO A 34 27.33 16.26 -22.87
CA PRO A 34 26.19 16.89 -22.19
C PRO A 34 25.35 17.76 -23.14
N CYS A 35 24.01 17.61 -23.04
CA CYS A 35 23.02 18.45 -23.71
C CYS A 35 22.70 19.70 -22.85
N PRO A 36 22.35 20.84 -23.47
CA PRO A 36 22.15 22.11 -22.77
C PRO A 36 20.82 22.16 -21.99
N THR A 37 20.86 22.89 -20.88
CA THR A 37 19.75 23.17 -19.95
C THR A 37 18.59 23.93 -20.64
N PRO A 38 17.32 23.56 -20.42
CA PRO A 38 16.19 24.38 -20.84
C PRO A 38 15.90 25.51 -19.84
N THR A 39 15.70 26.68 -20.41
CA THR A 39 15.37 27.96 -19.77
C THR A 39 14.08 27.87 -18.94
N ARG A 40 14.13 28.42 -17.71
CA ARG A 40 13.00 28.59 -16.80
C ARG A 40 11.95 29.50 -17.45
N SER A 41 10.80 28.94 -17.85
CA SER A 41 9.63 29.75 -18.22
C SER A 41 8.81 30.03 -16.97
N LEU A 42 8.73 31.30 -16.57
CA LEU A 42 7.85 31.79 -15.50
C LEU A 42 6.42 31.85 -16.05
N MET A 43 5.59 30.87 -15.69
CA MET A 43 4.14 31.02 -15.81
C MET A 43 3.63 31.67 -14.53
N VAL A 44 3.20 32.93 -14.65
CA VAL A 44 2.47 33.67 -13.62
C VAL A 44 1.05 33.10 -13.57
N PHE A 45 0.68 32.45 -12.48
CA PHE A 45 -0.71 32.16 -12.15
C PHE A 45 -1.17 33.17 -11.10
N SER A 46 -2.06 34.09 -11.51
CA SER A 46 -2.87 34.87 -10.58
C SER A 46 -3.89 33.95 -9.95
N ALA A 47 -3.82 33.78 -8.63
CA ALA A 47 -4.88 33.18 -7.83
C ALA A 47 -5.22 34.17 -6.71
N GLU A 48 -6.46 34.65 -6.72
CA GLU A 48 -7.04 35.45 -5.66
C GLU A 48 -7.10 34.62 -4.37
N ILE A 49 -6.68 35.23 -3.26
CA ILE A 49 -6.60 34.60 -1.95
C ILE A 49 -8.00 34.56 -1.34
N ALA A 50 -8.59 33.37 -1.27
CA ALA A 50 -9.64 33.07 -0.31
C ALA A 50 -8.98 32.53 0.96
N VAL A 51 -9.12 33.29 2.05
CA VAL A 51 -8.67 32.91 3.39
C VAL A 51 -9.71 31.97 3.97
N GLU A 52 -9.40 30.68 4.08
CA GLU A 52 -10.09 29.78 4.99
C GLU A 52 -9.08 29.09 5.90
N GLU A 53 -9.49 28.98 7.16
CA GLU A 53 -8.68 28.75 8.35
C GLU A 53 -8.02 27.37 8.32
N ALA A 54 -6.69 27.37 8.32
CA ALA A 54 -5.90 26.17 8.55
C ALA A 54 -5.91 25.89 10.06
N GLU A 55 -6.63 24.85 10.49
CA GLU A 55 -6.46 24.28 11.82
C GLU A 55 -5.02 23.77 11.98
N GLU A 56 -4.28 24.48 12.81
CA GLU A 56 -2.90 24.19 13.18
C GLU A 56 -2.89 22.98 14.13
N GLU A 57 -2.80 21.76 13.59
CA GLU A 57 -2.55 20.56 14.40
C GLU A 57 -1.15 20.63 15.02
N ALA A 58 -1.13 20.86 16.33
CA ALA A 58 0.06 20.96 17.16
C ALA A 58 1.00 19.77 16.96
N LEU A 59 2.29 20.08 16.74
CA LEU A 59 3.39 19.12 16.75
C LEU A 59 3.46 18.45 18.12
N SER A 60 2.88 17.26 18.26
CA SER A 60 3.12 16.41 19.43
C SER A 60 4.55 15.85 19.33
N THR A 61 5.49 16.45 20.04
CA THR A 61 6.79 15.87 20.39
C THR A 61 6.57 14.77 21.44
N GLY A 62 5.90 13.70 21.04
CA GLY A 62 5.77 12.48 21.83
C GLY A 62 6.80 11.48 21.35
N ALA A 63 7.83 11.20 22.16
CA ALA A 63 8.55 9.94 22.05
C ALA A 63 7.51 8.83 22.21
N GLY A 64 7.08 8.24 21.08
CA GLY A 64 5.95 7.33 21.02
C GLY A 64 6.13 6.18 22.01
N ASP A 65 5.25 6.16 23.02
CA ASP A 65 5.09 5.02 23.90
C ASP A 65 4.84 3.78 23.05
N GLY A 66 5.54 2.69 23.36
CA GLY A 66 5.50 1.44 22.60
C GLY A 66 4.20 0.66 22.83
N GLY A 67 3.07 1.35 22.97
CA GLY A 67 1.77 0.80 23.35
C GLY A 67 0.99 0.22 22.17
N GLU A 68 -0.28 -0.09 22.42
CA GLU A 68 -1.21 -0.57 21.39
C GLU A 68 -1.37 0.43 20.22
N VAL A 69 -1.78 -0.04 19.04
CA VAL A 69 -2.05 0.84 17.89
C VAL A 69 -3.45 1.42 18.06
N SER A 70 -3.56 2.74 18.23
CA SER A 70 -4.86 3.40 18.31
C SER A 70 -5.55 3.44 16.94
N THR A 71 -6.87 3.60 16.94
CA THR A 71 -7.65 3.75 15.71
C THR A 71 -7.20 4.97 14.92
N GLU A 72 -6.88 6.07 15.59
CA GLU A 72 -6.42 7.31 14.95
C GLU A 72 -5.05 7.09 14.29
N GLU A 73 -4.13 6.40 14.96
CA GLU A 73 -2.83 6.04 14.39
C GLU A 73 -3.02 5.18 13.13
N TRP A 74 -3.88 4.15 13.21
CA TRP A 74 -4.19 3.28 12.08
C TRP A 74 -4.78 4.03 10.88
N GLN A 75 -5.73 4.91 11.12
CA GLN A 75 -6.40 5.68 10.06
C GLN A 75 -5.44 6.68 9.38
N ARG A 76 -4.49 7.25 10.13
CA ARG A 76 -3.45 8.13 9.56
C ARG A 76 -2.59 7.45 8.51
N TRP A 77 -2.51 6.11 8.50
CA TRP A 77 -1.80 5.33 7.48
C TRP A 77 -2.58 5.11 6.17
N GLY A 78 -3.72 5.80 5.97
CA GLY A 78 -4.44 5.81 4.69
C GLY A 78 -5.70 4.94 4.65
N THR A 79 -6.19 4.52 5.82
CA THR A 79 -7.42 3.72 5.93
C THR A 79 -8.53 4.55 6.58
N SER A 80 -9.79 4.27 6.25
CA SER A 80 -10.96 4.83 6.95
C SER A 80 -11.60 3.83 7.92
N SER A 81 -11.19 2.56 7.87
CA SER A 81 -11.71 1.50 8.73
C SER A 81 -11.08 1.54 10.13
N PRO A 82 -11.72 0.95 11.15
CA PRO A 82 -11.02 0.62 12.39
C PRO A 82 -9.88 -0.39 12.12
N LEU A 83 -8.99 -0.53 13.10
CA LEU A 83 -7.91 -1.51 13.06
C LEU A 83 -8.51 -2.93 13.03
N PRO A 84 -8.20 -3.76 12.01
CA PRO A 84 -8.75 -5.12 11.92
C PRO A 84 -8.37 -5.97 13.13
N ASN A 85 -9.29 -6.84 13.58
CA ASN A 85 -9.12 -7.62 14.80
C ASN A 85 -7.89 -8.54 14.74
N VAL A 86 -7.68 -9.15 13.56
CA VAL A 86 -6.52 -10.02 13.33
C VAL A 86 -5.19 -9.25 13.39
N VAL A 87 -5.18 -7.99 12.91
CA VAL A 87 -4.00 -7.12 12.99
C VAL A 87 -3.75 -6.70 14.44
N SER A 88 -4.79 -6.28 15.17
CA SER A 88 -4.70 -5.96 16.60
C SER A 88 -4.15 -7.14 17.42
N ALA A 89 -4.63 -8.36 17.17
CA ALA A 89 -4.14 -9.56 17.86
C ALA A 89 -2.64 -9.81 17.62
N VAL A 90 -2.20 -9.68 16.37
CA VAL A 90 -0.78 -9.79 16.00
C VAL A 90 0.04 -8.69 16.67
N VAL A 91 -0.41 -7.43 16.62
CA VAL A 91 0.27 -6.29 17.25
C VAL A 91 0.45 -6.53 18.75
N ARG A 92 -0.61 -6.92 19.47
CA ARG A 92 -0.54 -7.21 20.91
C ARG A 92 0.46 -8.32 21.21
N GLU A 93 0.50 -9.36 20.38
CA GLU A 93 1.47 -10.44 20.55
C GLU A 93 2.92 -9.97 20.31
N LEU A 94 3.16 -9.18 19.27
CA LEU A 94 4.48 -8.61 19.00
C LEU A 94 4.95 -7.70 20.15
N LEU A 95 4.08 -6.85 20.69
CA LEU A 95 4.38 -6.01 21.85
C LEU A 95 4.69 -6.82 23.11
N ARG A 96 3.95 -7.92 23.34
CA ARG A 96 4.24 -8.87 24.42
C ARG A 96 5.62 -9.50 24.26
N MET A 97 6.02 -9.82 23.02
CA MET A 97 7.35 -10.32 22.73
C MET A 97 8.45 -9.27 22.99
N GLU A 98 8.23 -8.01 22.63
CA GLU A 98 9.16 -6.91 22.93
C GLU A 98 9.33 -6.74 24.44
N SER A 99 8.23 -6.76 25.19
CA SER A 99 8.23 -6.67 26.65
C SER A 99 9.03 -7.82 27.29
N LEU A 100 8.86 -9.05 26.82
CA LEU A 100 9.61 -10.21 27.32
C LEU A 100 11.10 -10.17 26.96
N ALA A 101 11.42 -9.67 25.77
CA ALA A 101 12.81 -9.55 25.32
C ALA A 101 13.55 -8.36 25.98
N GLY A 102 12.81 -7.38 26.53
CA GLY A 102 13.38 -6.14 27.03
C GLY A 102 13.95 -5.24 25.93
N GLU A 103 13.63 -5.51 24.66
CA GLU A 103 14.13 -4.78 23.49
C GLU A 103 12.99 -4.56 22.48
N LYS A 104 12.91 -3.35 21.93
CA LYS A 104 12.01 -3.02 20.82
C LYS A 104 12.47 -3.69 19.53
N MET A 105 11.53 -4.07 18.67
CA MET A 105 11.82 -4.57 17.34
C MET A 105 12.58 -3.53 16.53
N ARG A 106 13.66 -3.98 15.89
CA ARG A 106 14.47 -3.13 15.01
C ARG A 106 14.32 -3.60 13.57
N PHE A 107 14.05 -2.64 12.71
CA PHE A 107 14.02 -2.84 11.26
C PHE A 107 15.27 -2.24 10.64
N GLY A 108 15.84 -2.92 9.64
CA GLY A 108 16.92 -2.32 8.86
C GLY A 108 17.53 -3.25 7.81
N GLY A 109 18.55 -2.75 7.12
CA GLY A 109 19.21 -3.46 6.02
C GLY A 109 18.37 -3.49 4.74
N VAL A 110 18.86 -4.20 3.72
CA VAL A 110 18.20 -4.28 2.40
C VAL A 110 16.79 -4.87 2.54
N GLY A 111 15.77 -4.07 2.22
CA GLY A 111 14.36 -4.45 2.25
C GLY A 111 13.62 -4.22 3.57
N SER A 112 14.23 -3.51 4.52
CA SER A 112 13.66 -3.11 5.81
C SER A 112 13.04 -4.31 6.53
N LYS A 113 13.87 -5.32 6.84
CA LYS A 113 13.45 -6.54 7.54
C LYS A 113 13.70 -6.41 9.04
N LEU A 114 12.98 -7.20 9.84
CA LEU A 114 13.30 -7.43 11.25
C LEU A 114 14.76 -7.91 11.38
N LYS A 115 15.45 -7.43 12.40
CA LYS A 115 16.85 -7.77 12.69
C LYS A 115 17.00 -8.44 14.06
N GLY A 116 18.15 -9.11 14.25
CA GLY A 116 18.56 -9.68 15.52
C GLY A 116 17.78 -10.93 15.92
N ASP A 117 18.03 -11.41 17.15
CA ASP A 117 17.47 -12.64 17.70
C ASP A 117 15.94 -12.62 17.77
N PHE A 118 15.35 -11.42 17.93
CA PHE A 118 13.90 -11.24 17.88
C PHE A 118 13.29 -11.80 16.59
N LYS A 119 13.92 -11.55 15.44
CA LYS A 119 13.45 -12.03 14.14
C LYS A 119 13.33 -13.55 14.12
N ASP A 120 14.31 -14.25 14.67
CA ASP A 120 14.34 -15.71 14.61
C ASP A 120 13.32 -16.35 15.56
N VAL A 121 13.13 -15.74 16.74
CA VAL A 121 12.07 -16.14 17.69
C VAL A 121 10.69 -15.92 17.08
N GLU A 122 10.44 -14.74 16.50
CA GLU A 122 9.16 -14.40 15.87
C GLU A 122 8.90 -15.27 14.63
N ASP A 123 9.88 -15.47 13.75
CA ASP A 123 9.76 -16.34 12.58
C ASP A 123 9.48 -17.81 12.97
N LYS A 124 10.06 -18.29 14.08
CA LYS A 124 9.80 -19.64 14.59
C LYS A 124 8.37 -19.76 15.11
N LYS A 125 7.91 -18.78 15.89
CA LYS A 125 6.53 -18.75 16.41
C LYS A 125 5.51 -18.64 15.29
N HIS A 126 5.71 -17.71 14.35
CA HIS A 126 4.83 -17.54 13.20
C HIS A 126 4.71 -18.83 12.38
N ARG A 127 5.84 -19.52 12.09
CA ARG A 127 5.79 -20.80 11.35
C ARG A 127 4.99 -21.86 12.09
N ALA A 128 5.19 -21.99 13.40
CA ALA A 128 4.44 -22.94 14.21
C ALA A 128 2.93 -22.67 14.15
N VAL A 129 2.49 -21.42 14.31
CA VAL A 129 1.07 -21.06 14.19
C VAL A 129 0.56 -21.30 12.78
N TYR A 130 1.29 -20.86 11.76
CA TYR A 130 0.91 -21.00 10.35
C TYR A 130 0.68 -22.46 9.94
N GLU A 131 1.48 -23.39 10.46
CA GLU A 131 1.32 -24.84 10.22
C GLU A 131 0.04 -25.41 10.84
N THR A 132 -0.45 -24.84 11.95
CA THR A 132 -1.69 -25.27 12.60
C THR A 132 -2.97 -24.79 11.89
N LEU A 133 -2.88 -23.80 11.02
CA LEU A 133 -4.05 -23.22 10.35
C LEU A 133 -4.62 -24.17 9.28
N PRO A 134 -5.94 -24.43 9.29
CA PRO A 134 -6.54 -25.51 8.49
C PRO A 134 -6.70 -25.16 7.01
N ASP A 135 -7.11 -23.93 6.67
CA ASP A 135 -7.42 -23.51 5.31
C ASP A 135 -6.52 -22.38 4.78
N SER A 136 -6.64 -22.12 3.48
CA SER A 136 -5.81 -21.14 2.78
C SER A 136 -6.15 -19.69 3.11
N ASP A 137 -7.41 -19.38 3.42
CA ASP A 137 -7.83 -18.00 3.71
C ASP A 137 -7.37 -17.60 5.11
N GLN A 138 -7.50 -18.48 6.11
CA GLN A 138 -6.92 -18.27 7.44
C GLN A 138 -5.40 -18.08 7.38
N LYS A 139 -4.72 -18.90 6.57
CA LYS A 139 -3.27 -18.77 6.33
C LYS A 139 -2.91 -17.43 5.69
N LEU A 140 -3.66 -17.01 4.67
CA LEU A 140 -3.47 -15.72 4.01
C LEU A 140 -3.71 -14.57 4.98
N GLN A 141 -4.78 -14.63 5.77
CA GLN A 141 -5.13 -13.58 6.73
C GLN A 141 -4.08 -13.46 7.83
N TYR A 142 -3.65 -14.59 8.42
CA TYR A 142 -2.59 -14.61 9.41
C TYR A 142 -1.27 -14.08 8.85
N TYR A 143 -0.91 -14.51 7.63
CA TYR A 143 0.28 -14.01 6.94
C TYR A 143 0.25 -12.49 6.73
N SER A 144 -0.89 -11.98 6.25
CA SER A 144 -1.08 -10.56 5.92
C SER A 144 -1.06 -9.70 7.17
N ALA A 145 -1.80 -10.11 8.21
CA ALA A 145 -1.80 -9.46 9.52
C ALA A 145 -0.40 -9.41 10.13
N ARG A 146 0.37 -10.50 10.01
CA ARG A 146 1.77 -10.54 10.46
C ARG A 146 2.66 -9.56 9.71
N GLN A 147 2.56 -9.47 8.38
CA GLN A 147 3.31 -8.45 7.62
C GLN A 147 2.95 -7.03 8.07
N ILE A 148 1.66 -6.74 8.23
CA ILE A 148 1.14 -5.41 8.61
C ILE A 148 1.59 -5.05 10.03
N GLY A 149 1.40 -5.94 11.01
CA GLY A 149 1.76 -5.70 12.41
C GLY A 149 3.26 -5.43 12.58
N CYS A 150 4.10 -6.24 11.93
CA CYS A 150 5.54 -6.00 11.89
C CYS A 150 5.86 -4.62 11.29
N ARG A 151 5.22 -4.25 10.16
CA ARG A 151 5.44 -2.94 9.53
C ARG A 151 5.00 -1.78 10.40
N LEU A 152 3.83 -1.85 11.02
CA LEU A 152 3.30 -0.81 11.90
C LEU A 152 4.29 -0.52 13.04
N LEU A 153 4.59 -1.54 13.84
CA LEU A 153 5.48 -1.40 14.99
C LEU A 153 6.90 -1.01 14.57
N GLY A 154 7.35 -1.59 13.47
CA GLY A 154 8.66 -1.29 12.90
C GLY A 154 8.83 0.13 12.42
N SER A 155 7.76 0.76 11.93
CA SER A 155 7.76 2.07 11.29
C SER A 155 7.54 3.24 12.25
N ARG A 156 7.16 2.94 13.50
CA ARG A 156 6.84 3.93 14.52
C ARG A 156 8.03 4.82 14.85
N GLY A 157 7.74 6.12 14.94
CA GLY A 157 8.70 7.13 15.36
C GLY A 157 9.73 7.54 14.31
N TYR A 158 9.74 6.95 13.10
CA TYR A 158 10.68 7.35 12.05
C TYR A 158 10.02 7.63 10.69
N LEU A 159 8.88 7.01 10.35
CA LEU A 159 8.14 7.33 9.12
C LEU A 159 7.05 8.37 9.36
N CYS A 160 6.87 9.25 8.38
CA CYS A 160 5.68 10.08 8.28
C CYS A 160 4.43 9.21 8.09
N GLN A 161 3.41 9.42 8.91
CA GLN A 161 2.16 8.65 8.88
C GLN A 161 1.38 8.82 7.57
N LYS A 162 1.49 9.98 6.91
CA LYS A 162 0.84 10.26 5.62
C LYS A 162 1.62 9.73 4.41
N CYS A 163 2.91 10.09 4.28
CA CYS A 163 3.70 9.80 3.07
C CYS A 163 4.64 8.60 3.17
N TRP A 164 4.76 7.97 4.35
CA TRP A 164 5.59 6.78 4.60
C TRP A 164 7.08 6.95 4.24
N LEU A 165 7.54 8.19 4.05
CA LEU A 165 8.95 8.54 3.96
C LEU A 165 9.50 8.79 5.36
N PRO A 166 10.83 8.66 5.56
CA PRO A 166 11.47 9.14 6.78
C PRO A 166 11.03 10.56 7.10
N MET A 167 10.90 10.90 8.38
CA MET A 167 10.44 12.23 8.80
C MET A 167 11.32 13.35 8.22
N GLU A 168 12.64 13.12 8.08
CA GLU A 168 13.57 14.04 7.43
C GLU A 168 13.29 14.28 5.92
N ASP A 169 12.69 13.31 5.24
CA ASP A 169 12.39 13.33 3.80
C ASP A 169 10.89 13.53 3.52
N CYS A 170 10.12 13.91 4.54
CA CYS A 170 8.68 14.07 4.42
C CYS A 170 8.31 15.04 3.28
N MET A 171 7.40 14.60 2.41
CA MET A 171 6.97 15.39 1.25
C MET A 171 5.50 15.85 1.32
N CYS A 172 4.83 15.66 2.46
CA CYS A 172 3.41 15.99 2.61
C CYS A 172 3.10 17.46 2.29
N SER A 173 3.96 18.40 2.69
CA SER A 173 3.80 19.83 2.38
C SER A 173 3.99 20.18 0.90
N LYS A 174 4.56 19.27 0.11
CA LYS A 174 4.80 19.46 -1.34
C LYS A 174 3.64 18.93 -2.19
N LEU A 175 2.68 18.25 -1.59
CA LEU A 175 1.52 17.68 -2.28
C LEU A 175 0.33 18.62 -2.08
N ALA A 176 -0.20 19.14 -3.18
CA ALA A 176 -1.46 19.86 -3.15
C ALA A 176 -2.62 18.85 -3.14
N PRO A 177 -3.51 18.89 -2.14
CA PRO A 177 -4.73 18.09 -2.19
C PRO A 177 -5.62 18.57 -3.34
N CYS A 178 -6.40 17.66 -3.90
CA CYS A 178 -7.35 17.94 -4.97
C CYS A 178 -8.60 17.09 -4.79
N ASN A 179 -9.76 17.64 -5.11
CA ASN A 179 -11.00 16.87 -5.07
C ASN A 179 -11.09 15.95 -6.28
N LEU A 180 -11.27 14.65 -6.04
CA LEU A 180 -11.64 13.72 -7.09
C LEU A 180 -13.09 13.98 -7.51
N TRP A 181 -13.39 13.84 -8.80
CA TRP A 181 -14.76 13.93 -9.29
C TRP A 181 -15.67 12.93 -8.56
N ARG A 182 -16.80 13.40 -8.01
CA ARG A 182 -17.68 12.63 -7.09
C ARG A 182 -18.18 11.30 -7.69
N GLY A 183 -18.23 11.18 -9.01
CA GLY A 183 -18.63 9.95 -9.68
C GLY A 183 -17.51 8.91 -9.88
N ILE A 184 -16.29 9.15 -9.41
CA ILE A 184 -15.19 8.17 -9.41
C ILE A 184 -14.74 7.91 -7.98
N LYS A 185 -14.45 6.63 -7.69
CA LYS A 185 -13.79 6.20 -6.47
C LYS A 185 -12.60 5.31 -6.82
N PHE A 186 -11.42 5.65 -6.31
CA PHE A 186 -10.27 4.75 -6.40
C PHE A 186 -10.30 3.75 -5.24
N TRP A 187 -9.77 2.56 -5.48
CA TRP A 187 -9.45 1.58 -4.45
C TRP A 187 -7.99 1.21 -4.59
N LEU A 188 -7.18 1.54 -3.59
CA LEU A 188 -5.80 1.08 -3.57
C LEU A 188 -5.77 -0.31 -2.95
N TYR A 189 -5.86 -1.34 -3.80
CA TYR A 189 -5.81 -2.72 -3.35
C TYR A 189 -4.36 -3.17 -3.26
N MET A 190 -3.81 -3.18 -2.06
CA MET A 190 -2.37 -3.28 -1.80
C MET A 190 -2.00 -4.63 -1.21
N HIS A 191 -0.89 -5.19 -1.69
CA HIS A 191 -0.30 -6.37 -1.08
C HIS A 191 0.38 -6.02 0.26
N PRO A 192 0.22 -6.82 1.34
CA PRO A 192 0.68 -6.46 2.69
C PRO A 192 2.20 -6.33 2.84
N LYS A 193 3.00 -6.92 1.94
CA LYS A 193 4.47 -6.69 1.89
C LYS A 193 4.85 -5.27 1.46
N ASP A 194 3.98 -4.60 0.73
CA ASP A 194 4.18 -3.27 0.15
C ASP A 194 3.61 -2.16 1.05
N PHE A 195 2.85 -2.54 2.09
CA PHE A 195 2.39 -1.65 3.15
C PHE A 195 3.55 -1.02 3.92
N LEU A 196 3.49 0.30 4.12
CA LEU A 196 4.54 1.15 4.70
C LEU A 196 5.89 1.09 3.99
N ARG A 197 5.91 0.73 2.70
CA ARG A 197 7.12 0.86 1.88
C ARG A 197 7.23 2.22 1.22
N GLN A 198 8.43 2.79 1.30
CA GLN A 198 8.76 4.11 0.76
C GLN A 198 8.58 4.17 -0.77
N ASN A 199 8.95 3.12 -1.49
CA ASN A 199 8.87 3.04 -2.96
C ASN A 199 7.47 2.79 -3.51
N ASN A 200 6.45 2.68 -2.65
CA ASN A 200 5.08 2.52 -3.07
C ASN A 200 4.55 3.85 -3.63
N THR A 201 4.18 3.93 -4.91
CA THR A 201 3.63 5.16 -5.51
C THR A 201 2.11 5.19 -5.50
N GLY A 202 1.44 4.05 -5.27
CA GLY A 202 -0.02 3.96 -5.23
C GLY A 202 -0.66 4.81 -4.14
N LYS A 203 0.05 4.98 -3.01
CA LYS A 203 -0.36 5.84 -1.89
C LYS A 203 -0.55 7.32 -2.26
N LEU A 204 0.04 7.80 -3.35
CA LEU A 204 -0.15 9.17 -3.81
C LEU A 204 -1.63 9.47 -4.07
N LEU A 205 -2.43 8.47 -4.43
CA LEU A 205 -3.87 8.64 -4.66
C LEU A 205 -4.59 9.15 -3.41
N TRP A 206 -4.40 8.56 -2.23
CA TRP A 206 -5.06 9.07 -1.02
C TRP A 206 -4.39 10.33 -0.47
N GLN A 207 -3.11 10.56 -0.79
CA GLN A 207 -2.43 11.79 -0.36
C GLN A 207 -2.94 13.01 -1.14
N VAL A 208 -3.34 12.82 -2.40
CA VAL A 208 -3.89 13.86 -3.27
C VAL A 208 -5.40 13.96 -3.11
N PHE A 209 -6.13 12.83 -3.19
CA PHE A 209 -7.59 12.83 -3.23
C PHE A 209 -8.27 12.59 -1.87
N GLY A 210 -7.51 12.23 -0.83
CA GLY A 210 -8.03 11.87 0.48
C GLY A 210 -8.46 10.40 0.59
N ILE A 211 -8.52 9.91 1.83
CA ILE A 211 -8.82 8.50 2.17
C ILE A 211 -10.24 8.07 1.79
N GLN A 212 -11.16 9.01 1.63
CA GLN A 212 -12.55 8.71 1.24
C GLN A 212 -12.68 8.44 -0.26
N ALA A 213 -11.92 9.19 -1.07
CA ALA A 213 -11.91 9.07 -2.53
C ALA A 213 -10.98 7.95 -3.03
N ALA A 214 -9.93 7.62 -2.25
CA ALA A 214 -8.98 6.57 -2.57
C ALA A 214 -8.64 5.67 -1.36
N PRO A 215 -9.63 4.97 -0.76
CA PRO A 215 -9.38 4.08 0.38
C PRO A 215 -8.35 2.98 0.07
N LEU A 216 -7.49 2.73 1.06
CA LEU A 216 -6.60 1.57 1.10
C LEU A 216 -7.37 0.30 1.50
N CYS A 217 -7.22 -0.76 0.70
CA CYS A 217 -7.65 -2.11 1.02
C CYS A 217 -6.42 -3.03 1.03
N LEU A 218 -6.16 -3.71 2.15
CA LEU A 218 -5.01 -4.60 2.30
C LEU A 218 -5.41 -6.04 1.99
N PHE A 219 -4.71 -6.64 1.02
CA PHE A 219 -4.92 -8.02 0.62
C PHE A 219 -4.75 -9.01 1.76
N GLY A 220 -5.71 -9.91 1.89
CA GLY A 220 -5.78 -10.92 2.92
C GLY A 220 -6.38 -10.42 4.23
N ILE A 221 -6.81 -9.14 4.34
CA ILE A 221 -7.54 -8.63 5.49
C ILE A 221 -9.03 -8.62 5.15
N GLN A 222 -9.75 -9.63 5.66
CA GLN A 222 -11.13 -9.89 5.29
C GLN A 222 -12.03 -8.67 5.57
N GLU A 223 -11.87 -8.02 6.72
CA GLU A 223 -12.69 -6.88 7.10
C GLU A 223 -12.55 -5.69 6.12
N GLN A 224 -11.39 -5.52 5.49
CA GLN A 224 -11.19 -4.49 4.47
C GLN A 224 -11.64 -4.94 3.08
N GLU A 225 -11.38 -6.21 2.74
CA GLU A 225 -11.87 -6.81 1.51
C GLU A 225 -13.41 -6.75 1.45
N ASP A 226 -14.11 -7.06 2.53
CA ASP A 226 -15.57 -7.01 2.62
C ASP A 226 -16.11 -5.61 2.33
N ILE A 227 -15.52 -4.56 2.91
CA ILE A 227 -15.91 -3.16 2.65
C ILE A 227 -15.76 -2.81 1.16
N MET A 228 -14.68 -3.27 0.54
CA MET A 228 -14.42 -3.06 -0.89
C MET A 228 -15.42 -3.85 -1.75
N TRP A 229 -15.67 -5.11 -1.41
CA TRP A 229 -16.59 -5.98 -2.14
C TRP A 229 -18.03 -5.49 -2.05
N ASP A 230 -18.47 -5.05 -0.88
CA ASP A 230 -19.80 -4.45 -0.70
C ASP A 230 -19.98 -3.21 -1.58
N ALA A 231 -18.95 -2.37 -1.72
CA ALA A 231 -19.00 -1.22 -2.61
C ALA A 231 -19.11 -1.62 -4.09
N PHE A 232 -18.41 -2.68 -4.51
CA PHE A 232 -18.51 -3.19 -5.87
C PHE A 232 -19.88 -3.83 -6.15
N GLN A 233 -20.43 -4.55 -5.17
CA GLN A 233 -21.76 -5.14 -5.27
C GLN A 233 -22.84 -4.06 -5.41
N ARG A 234 -22.80 -3.02 -4.57
CA ARG A 234 -23.73 -1.88 -4.66
C ARG A 234 -23.63 -1.17 -6.02
N SER A 235 -22.42 -0.94 -6.51
CA SER A 235 -22.20 -0.22 -7.78
C SER A 235 -22.56 -1.05 -9.01
N GLY A 236 -22.46 -2.37 -8.91
CA GLY A 236 -22.66 -3.31 -10.01
C GLY A 236 -21.43 -3.45 -10.90
N LYS A 237 -21.31 -4.61 -11.57
CA LYS A 237 -20.13 -5.00 -12.38
C LYS A 237 -19.76 -3.99 -13.47
N GLY A 238 -20.74 -3.29 -14.04
CA GLY A 238 -20.50 -2.26 -15.09
C GLY A 238 -19.82 -1.00 -14.58
N LYS A 239 -19.68 -0.83 -13.26
CA LYS A 239 -19.02 0.30 -12.59
C LYS A 239 -17.78 -0.11 -11.80
N VAL A 240 -17.14 -1.21 -12.18
CA VAL A 240 -15.90 -1.69 -11.56
C VAL A 240 -14.86 -1.98 -12.63
N SER A 241 -13.73 -1.28 -12.57
CA SER A 241 -12.61 -1.43 -13.51
C SER A 241 -11.31 -1.66 -12.76
N PHE A 242 -10.54 -2.66 -13.19
CA PHE A 242 -9.25 -2.99 -12.59
C PHE A 242 -8.09 -2.40 -13.39
N LEU A 243 -7.30 -1.56 -12.76
CA LEU A 243 -6.07 -1.00 -13.30
C LEU A 243 -4.92 -1.98 -12.99
N TYR A 244 -4.59 -2.80 -13.97
CA TYR A 244 -3.47 -3.73 -13.89
C TYR A 244 -2.43 -3.40 -14.97
N PRO A 245 -1.17 -3.12 -14.60
CA PRO A 245 -0.14 -2.81 -15.58
C PRO A 245 0.08 -4.02 -16.48
N ASN A 246 -0.05 -3.84 -17.79
CA ASN A 246 0.23 -4.88 -18.77
C ASN A 246 1.70 -4.82 -19.17
N LYS A 247 2.45 -5.88 -18.88
CA LYS A 247 3.89 -6.02 -19.22
C LYS A 247 4.17 -5.86 -20.71
N SER A 248 3.19 -6.16 -21.55
CA SER A 248 3.32 -6.20 -23.00
C SER A 248 2.84 -4.90 -23.67
N THR A 249 2.42 -3.90 -22.88
CA THR A 249 1.96 -2.61 -23.41
C THR A 249 3.09 -1.59 -23.33
N THR A 250 3.35 -0.90 -24.44
CA THR A 250 4.30 0.21 -24.48
C THR A 250 3.88 1.26 -23.44
N PRO A 251 4.78 1.65 -22.51
CA PRO A 251 4.49 2.73 -21.58
C PRO A 251 4.10 3.99 -22.36
N LYS A 252 2.90 4.51 -22.09
CA LYS A 252 2.49 5.83 -22.58
C LYS A 252 2.91 6.85 -21.53
N SER A 253 3.72 7.82 -21.91
CA SER A 253 3.93 9.00 -21.07
C SER A 253 2.63 9.81 -21.00
N VAL A 254 2.53 10.73 -20.03
CA VAL A 254 1.40 11.67 -19.97
C VAL A 254 1.26 12.47 -21.26
N GLN A 255 2.37 12.71 -21.98
CA GLN A 255 2.40 13.40 -23.26
C GLN A 255 1.84 12.54 -24.41
N ASP A 256 1.91 11.22 -24.29
CA ASP A 256 1.36 10.25 -25.26
C ASP A 256 -0.14 9.99 -25.03
N LEU A 257 -0.69 10.46 -23.91
CA LEU A 257 -2.12 10.41 -23.64
C LEU A 257 -2.79 11.56 -24.38
N LYS A 258 -3.36 11.23 -25.55
CA LYS A 258 -4.33 12.09 -26.20
C LYS A 258 -5.64 11.96 -25.44
N PHE A 259 -5.95 12.97 -24.63
CA PHE A 259 -7.28 13.15 -24.08
C PHE A 259 -8.15 13.76 -25.18
N ASP A 260 -8.54 12.92 -26.15
CA ASP A 260 -9.50 13.33 -27.16
C ASP A 260 -10.85 13.56 -26.44
N ASP A 261 -11.29 14.82 -26.40
CA ASP A 261 -12.62 15.28 -25.98
C ASP A 261 -13.13 14.93 -24.57
N LEU A 262 -12.23 14.85 -23.57
CA LEU A 262 -12.65 15.30 -22.24
C LEU A 262 -12.49 16.81 -22.23
N THR A 263 -13.47 17.52 -22.79
CA THR A 263 -13.73 18.91 -22.42
C THR A 263 -13.97 18.89 -20.92
N LEU A 264 -12.91 19.07 -20.15
CA LEU A 264 -12.97 19.50 -18.76
C LEU A 264 -13.49 20.93 -18.80
N ASN A 265 -14.76 21.08 -19.19
CA ASN A 265 -15.49 22.30 -18.93
C ASN A 265 -15.42 22.44 -17.42
N ALA A 266 -14.69 23.45 -16.98
CA ALA A 266 -14.65 23.92 -15.60
C ALA A 266 -16.01 24.50 -15.14
N GLU A 267 -17.08 24.09 -15.81
CA GLU A 267 -18.45 24.16 -15.38
C GLU A 267 -18.88 22.72 -15.09
N CYS A 268 -18.25 22.09 -14.09
CA CYS A 268 -18.89 20.99 -13.40
C CYS A 268 -20.12 21.60 -12.71
N GLN A 269 -21.22 21.70 -13.44
CA GLN A 269 -22.52 21.75 -12.80
C GLN A 269 -22.51 20.62 -11.78
N GLU A 270 -22.70 20.97 -10.51
CA GLU A 270 -22.94 20.03 -9.43
C GLU A 270 -24.28 19.33 -9.69
N MET A 271 -24.40 18.61 -10.80
CA MET A 271 -25.39 17.56 -10.88
C MET A 271 -24.94 16.54 -9.86
N GLU A 272 -25.71 16.42 -8.78
CA GLU A 272 -25.68 15.26 -7.91
C GLU A 272 -25.54 14.04 -8.80
N ALA A 273 -24.40 13.34 -8.70
CA ALA A 273 -24.29 12.02 -9.30
C ALA A 273 -25.25 11.13 -8.50
N GLN A 274 -26.52 11.09 -8.88
CA GLN A 274 -27.60 10.35 -8.20
C GLN A 274 -27.43 8.82 -8.32
N GLY A 275 -26.21 8.33 -8.55
CA GLY A 275 -25.91 6.91 -8.71
C GLY A 275 -24.55 6.56 -8.15
N GLU A 276 -24.38 5.26 -7.86
CA GLU A 276 -23.14 4.71 -7.33
C GLU A 276 -21.90 5.08 -8.18
N PRO A 277 -20.74 5.32 -7.57
CA PRO A 277 -19.55 5.78 -8.28
C PRO A 277 -18.96 4.69 -9.18
N LEU A 278 -18.18 5.11 -10.18
CA LEU A 278 -17.27 4.24 -10.92
C LEU A 278 -16.08 3.88 -10.03
N ASN A 279 -15.91 2.60 -9.73
CA ASN A 279 -14.83 2.07 -8.91
C ASN A 279 -13.63 1.72 -9.79
N LEU A 280 -12.52 2.41 -9.58
CA LEU A 280 -11.24 2.14 -10.23
C LEU A 280 -10.30 1.47 -9.24
N VAL A 281 -9.98 0.21 -9.45
CA VAL A 281 -9.18 -0.60 -8.52
C VAL A 281 -7.74 -0.65 -8.99
N LEU A 282 -6.84 0.00 -8.27
CA LEU A 282 -5.40 -0.06 -8.54
C LEU A 282 -4.79 -1.25 -7.79
N LEU A 283 -4.19 -2.18 -8.55
CA LEU A 283 -3.50 -3.34 -7.98
C LEU A 283 -2.07 -2.98 -7.63
N ASP A 284 -1.82 -2.82 -6.33
CA ASP A 284 -0.59 -2.26 -5.83
C ASP A 284 0.29 -3.31 -5.16
N GLY A 285 1.37 -3.64 -5.85
CA GLY A 285 2.39 -4.55 -5.39
C GLY A 285 3.36 -4.90 -6.50
N THR A 286 4.46 -5.56 -6.13
CA THR A 286 5.40 -6.13 -7.13
C THR A 286 4.67 -7.03 -8.14
N TRP A 287 5.25 -7.27 -9.31
CA TRP A 287 4.64 -8.09 -10.37
C TRP A 287 4.07 -9.44 -9.92
N SER A 288 4.75 -10.14 -9.01
CA SER A 288 4.26 -11.41 -8.47
C SER A 288 3.13 -11.23 -7.46
N ASN A 289 3.19 -10.15 -6.67
CA ASN A 289 2.19 -9.80 -5.68
C ASN A 289 0.89 -9.34 -6.36
N SER A 290 0.97 -8.44 -7.35
CA SER A 290 -0.18 -7.95 -8.10
C SER A 290 -0.88 -9.06 -8.89
N ALA A 291 -0.15 -10.07 -9.35
CA ALA A 291 -0.73 -11.28 -9.93
C ALA A 291 -1.50 -12.15 -8.90
N ALA A 292 -1.17 -12.08 -7.61
CA ALA A 292 -1.97 -12.71 -6.56
C ALA A 292 -3.25 -11.92 -6.29
N LEU A 293 -3.15 -10.57 -6.20
CA LEU A 293 -4.30 -9.68 -6.10
C LEU A 293 -5.29 -9.93 -7.23
N TYR A 294 -4.80 -9.94 -8.47
CA TYR A 294 -5.63 -10.15 -9.66
C TYR A 294 -6.33 -11.50 -9.67
N ARG A 295 -5.74 -12.56 -9.10
CA ARG A 295 -6.41 -13.87 -8.98
C ARG A 295 -7.58 -13.81 -8.00
N ARG A 296 -7.39 -13.19 -6.84
CA ARG A 296 -8.45 -12.98 -5.84
C ARG A 296 -9.64 -12.20 -6.38
N LEU A 297 -9.42 -11.32 -7.36
CA LEU A 297 -10.50 -10.54 -7.99
C LEU A 297 -11.31 -11.31 -9.06
N LYS A 298 -10.84 -12.49 -9.48
CA LYS A 298 -11.54 -13.34 -10.44
C LYS A 298 -12.47 -14.36 -9.78
N ASP A 299 -12.21 -14.65 -8.51
CA ASP A 299 -13.02 -15.54 -7.69
C ASP A 299 -14.32 -14.84 -7.28
#